data_AF-X1BG07-F1
#
_entry.id   AF-X1BG07-F1
#
_cell.length_a   1.000
_cell.length_b   1.000
_cell.length_c   1.000
_cell.angle_alpha   90.00
_cell.angle_beta   90.00
_cell.angle_gamma   90.00
#
_symmetry.space_group_name_H-M   'P 1'
#
loop_
_entity.id
_entity.type
_entity.pdbx_description
1 polymer ?
#
loop_
_entity_poly.entity_id
_entity_poly.type
_entity_poly.pdbx_seq_one_letter_code
_entity_poly.pdbx_strand_id
1 'polypeptide(L)'
;MRDRTSGFTLVELMVVVLVVGLVVLVTTQIPLFSLSSWRKGADRLRMQRDADYAMLRIQRKLRPASSSNIDVLSDPSTLVIDLNTGENFSLQGNQLFYQDPAGVQELVIEGDAGTQFNVTPNNG
;
A
#
# COMPACT_ATOMS: atom_id res chain seq x y z
N MET A 1 19.82 54.44 -47.58
CA MET A 1 20.47 53.69 -46.49
C MET A 1 19.80 52.33 -46.45
N ARG A 2 20.53 51.24 -46.74
CA ARG A 2 19.96 49.88 -46.75
C ARG A 2 20.51 49.18 -45.52
N ASP A 3 19.64 48.96 -44.54
CA ASP A 3 19.97 48.23 -43.33
C ASP A 3 20.37 46.81 -43.71
N ARG A 4 21.58 46.41 -43.30
CA ARG A 4 22.06 45.04 -43.48
C ARG A 4 21.18 44.14 -42.63
N THR A 5 20.38 43.29 -43.27
CA THR A 5 19.68 42.20 -42.59
C THR A 5 20.73 41.26 -42.00
N SER A 6 21.01 41.42 -40.71
CA SER A 6 21.92 40.57 -39.96
C SER A 6 21.34 39.16 -39.90
N GLY A 7 21.95 38.22 -40.63
CA GLY A 7 21.64 36.80 -40.54
C GLY A 7 22.23 36.19 -39.27
N PHE A 8 21.60 35.11 -38.79
CA PHE A 8 22.07 34.34 -37.64
C PHE A 8 23.46 33.76 -37.90
N THR A 9 24.38 33.86 -36.93
CA THR A 9 25.72 33.29 -37.11
C THR A 9 25.75 31.79 -36.81
N LEU A 10 26.68 31.05 -37.40
CA LEU A 10 26.81 29.61 -37.20
C LEU A 10 27.08 29.26 -35.72
N VAL A 11 27.90 30.08 -35.04
CA VAL A 11 28.18 29.94 -33.61
C VAL A 11 26.93 30.15 -32.78
N GLU A 12 26.12 31.15 -33.11
CA GLU A 12 24.86 31.43 -32.41
C GLU A 12 23.89 30.25 -32.56
N LEU A 13 23.83 29.62 -33.74
CA LEU A 13 23.00 28.43 -33.96
C LEU A 13 23.50 27.22 -33.15
N MET A 14 24.82 27.03 -33.02
CA MET A 14 25.37 25.98 -32.17
C MET A 14 25.01 26.19 -30.69
N VAL A 15 25.10 27.43 -30.21
CA VAL A 15 24.72 27.77 -28.83
C VAL A 15 23.24 27.50 -28.59
N VAL A 16 22.37 27.88 -29.54
CA VAL A 16 20.92 27.61 -29.45
C VAL A 16 20.63 26.12 -29.35
N VAL A 17 21.23 25.29 -30.20
CA VAL A 17 21.03 23.83 -30.15
C VAL A 17 21.49 23.24 -28.82
N LEU A 18 22.61 23.74 -28.28
CA LEU A 18 23.15 23.30 -26.99
C LEU A 18 22.20 23.66 -25.83
N VAL A 19 21.68 24.89 -25.82
CA VAL A 19 20.72 25.35 -24.81
C VAL A 19 19.40 24.58 -24.94
N VAL A 20 18.89 24.37 -26.14
CA VAL A 20 17.67 23.58 -26.37
C VAL A 20 17.84 22.15 -25.90
N GLY A 21 18.99 21.52 -26.18
CA GLY A 21 19.30 20.17 -25.69
C GLY A 21 19.28 20.06 -24.16
N LEU A 22 19.84 21.07 -23.47
CA LEU A 22 19.81 21.14 -22.00
C LEU A 22 18.38 21.32 -21.46
N VAL A 23 17.58 22.18 -22.09
CA VAL A 23 16.18 22.41 -21.70
C VAL A 23 15.36 21.12 -21.85
N VAL A 24 15.53 20.40 -22.96
CA VAL A 24 14.84 19.12 -23.19
C VAL A 24 15.24 18.08 -22.14
N LEU A 25 16.52 17.98 -21.81
CA LEU A 25 17.00 17.06 -20.76
C LEU A 25 16.37 17.35 -19.39
N VAL A 26 16.28 18.61 -18.98
CA VAL A 26 15.66 18.96 -17.69
C VAL A 26 14.15 18.72 -17.73
N THR A 27 13.49 19.11 -18.82
CA THR A 27 12.02 19.04 -18.93
C THR A 27 11.51 17.61 -18.95
N THR A 28 12.28 16.66 -19.51
CA THR A 28 11.87 15.24 -19.58
C THR A 28 11.96 14.51 -18.24
N GLN A 29 12.75 14.99 -17.28
CA GLN A 29 12.90 14.35 -15.97
C GLN A 29 11.74 14.66 -15.01
N ILE A 30 11.16 15.87 -15.10
CA ILE A 30 10.06 16.34 -14.25
C ILE A 30 8.84 15.39 -14.28
N PRO A 31 8.29 14.99 -15.45
CA PRO A 31 7.12 14.12 -15.49
C PRO A 31 7.41 12.71 -14.95
N LEU A 32 8.62 12.17 -15.16
CA LEU A 32 9.02 10.86 -14.65
C LEU A 32 9.09 10.87 -13.11
N PHE A 33 9.69 11.91 -12.53
CA PHE A 33 9.79 12.06 -11.09
C PHE A 33 8.41 12.24 -10.44
N SER A 34 7.56 13.06 -11.06
CA SER A 34 6.16 13.27 -10.63
C SER A 34 5.38 11.96 -10.63
N LEU A 35 5.39 11.20 -11.73
CA LEU A 35 4.67 9.94 -11.83
C LEU A 35 5.14 8.91 -10.79
N SER A 36 6.46 8.83 -10.55
CA SER A 36 7.02 7.93 -9.54
C SER A 36 6.59 8.29 -8.12
N SER A 37 6.53 9.59 -7.80
CA SER A 37 6.13 10.09 -6.49
C SER A 37 4.64 9.87 -6.23
N TRP A 38 3.81 10.09 -7.27
CA TRP A 38 2.38 9.82 -7.22
C TRP A 38 2.07 8.35 -7.02
N ARG A 39 2.78 7.44 -7.70
CA ARG A 39 2.63 5.99 -7.50
C ARG A 39 2.92 5.58 -6.06
N LYS A 40 4.04 6.03 -5.49
CA LYS A 40 4.38 5.77 -4.09
C LYS A 40 3.32 6.30 -3.11
N GLY A 41 2.79 7.49 -3.37
CA GLY A 41 1.70 8.07 -2.59
C GLY A 41 0.42 7.24 -2.67
N ALA A 42 0.03 6.82 -3.87
CA ALA A 42 -1.15 6.00 -4.11
C ALA A 42 -1.03 4.62 -3.44
N ASP A 43 0.13 3.99 -3.50
CA ASP A 43 0.36 2.68 -2.86
C ASP A 43 0.27 2.79 -1.34
N ARG A 44 0.82 3.85 -0.74
CA ARG A 44 0.68 4.09 0.70
C ARG A 44 -0.77 4.32 1.12
N LEU A 45 -1.55 5.06 0.33
CA LEU A 45 -2.98 5.28 0.59
C LEU A 45 -3.78 3.99 0.48
N ARG A 46 -3.46 3.12 -0.47
CA ARG A 46 -4.08 1.79 -0.60
C ARG A 46 -3.81 0.94 0.64
N MET A 47 -2.54 0.83 1.05
CA MET A 47 -2.16 0.09 2.26
C MET A 47 -2.89 0.60 3.50
N GLN A 48 -2.99 1.92 3.67
CA GLN A 48 -3.70 2.51 4.80
C GLN A 48 -5.20 2.17 4.77
N ARG A 49 -5.85 2.33 3.62
CA ARG A 49 -7.27 2.00 3.45
C ARG A 49 -7.55 0.52 3.72
N ASP A 50 -6.69 -0.36 3.22
CA ASP A 50 -6.86 -1.80 3.35
C ASP A 50 -6.66 -2.22 4.83
N ALA A 51 -5.71 -1.59 5.53
CA ALA A 51 -5.54 -1.74 6.98
C ALA A 51 -6.75 -1.24 7.79
N ASP A 52 -7.29 -0.07 7.44
CA ASP A 52 -8.49 0.47 8.09
C ASP A 52 -9.71 -0.46 7.90
N TYR A 53 -9.88 -0.99 6.69
CA TYR A 53 -10.95 -1.94 6.37
C TYR A 53 -10.80 -3.24 7.16
N ALA A 54 -9.58 -3.77 7.25
CA ALA A 54 -9.28 -4.96 8.02
C ALA A 54 -9.57 -4.78 9.50
N MET A 55 -9.15 -3.64 10.08
CA MET A 55 -9.41 -3.31 11.48
C MET A 55 -10.92 -3.25 11.76
N LEU A 56 -11.69 -2.59 10.89
CA LEU A 56 -13.15 -2.54 11.01
C LEU A 56 -13.78 -3.93 10.90
N ARG A 57 -13.26 -4.79 10.04
CA ARG A 57 -13.73 -6.18 9.89
C ARG A 57 -13.44 -6.97 11.15
N ILE A 58 -12.22 -6.94 11.67
CA ILE A 58 -11.82 -7.62 12.92
C ILE A 58 -12.73 -7.16 14.07
N GLN A 59 -12.89 -5.85 14.26
CA GLN A 59 -13.77 -5.31 15.31
C GLN A 59 -15.22 -5.76 15.15
N ARG A 60 -15.74 -5.81 13.92
CA ARG A 60 -17.09 -6.26 13.64
C ARG A 60 -17.28 -7.74 13.98
N LYS A 61 -16.27 -8.58 13.73
CA LYS A 61 -16.32 -10.02 14.00
C LYS A 61 -16.09 -10.36 15.48
N LEU A 62 -15.20 -9.62 16.16
CA LEU A 62 -14.95 -9.81 17.59
C LEU A 62 -16.10 -9.32 18.47
N ARG A 63 -16.85 -8.30 18.06
CA ARG A 63 -17.94 -7.73 18.88
C ARG A 63 -19.04 -8.73 19.27
N PRO A 64 -19.58 -9.58 18.37
CA PRO A 64 -20.54 -10.61 18.74
C PRO A 64 -19.88 -11.89 19.29
N ALA A 65 -18.56 -12.02 19.21
CA ALA A 65 -17.87 -13.23 19.64
C ALA A 65 -17.94 -13.37 21.17
N SER A 66 -18.36 -14.54 21.64
CA SER A 66 -18.37 -14.84 23.07
C SER A 66 -16.93 -14.97 23.55
N SER A 67 -16.56 -14.27 24.62
CA SER A 67 -15.20 -14.29 25.19
C SER A 67 -14.67 -15.69 25.53
N SER A 68 -15.55 -16.68 25.74
CA SER A 68 -15.20 -18.09 25.96
C SER A 68 -14.78 -18.85 24.70
N ASN A 69 -15.01 -18.28 23.51
CA ASN A 69 -14.83 -18.95 22.22
C ASN A 69 -13.71 -18.32 21.37
N ILE A 70 -13.05 -17.28 21.90
CA ILE A 70 -11.92 -16.60 21.27
C ILE A 70 -10.63 -17.21 21.80
N ASP A 71 -9.74 -17.64 20.90
CA ASP A 71 -8.46 -18.23 21.27
C ASP A 71 -7.38 -17.88 20.23
N VAL A 72 -6.11 -18.10 20.57
CA VAL A 72 -4.99 -17.99 19.63
C VAL A 72 -4.45 -19.38 19.36
N LEU A 73 -4.60 -19.86 18.12
CA LEU A 73 -4.25 -21.22 17.77
C LEU A 73 -2.83 -21.26 17.20
N SER A 74 -1.89 -21.82 17.97
CA SER A 74 -0.45 -21.86 17.68
C SER A 74 0.21 -20.47 17.59
N ASP A 75 1.54 -20.43 17.76
CA ASP A 75 2.46 -19.28 17.63
C ASP A 75 1.83 -18.07 16.90
N PRO A 76 1.80 -16.84 17.48
CA PRO A 76 0.72 -15.81 17.50
C PRO A 76 0.22 -15.29 16.14
N SER A 77 -0.05 -16.22 15.23
CA SER A 77 -0.29 -16.05 13.80
C SER A 77 -1.75 -16.29 13.47
N THR A 78 -2.49 -17.04 14.29
CA THR A 78 -3.90 -17.34 14.05
C THR A 78 -4.76 -16.95 15.25
N LEU A 79 -5.65 -15.99 15.05
CA LEU A 79 -6.71 -15.62 15.98
C LEU A 79 -7.99 -16.35 15.60
N VAL A 80 -8.46 -17.23 16.46
CA VAL A 80 -9.77 -17.89 16.33
C VAL A 80 -10.82 -17.02 17.00
N ILE A 81 -11.87 -16.68 16.24
CA ILE A 81 -12.96 -15.81 16.72
C ILE A 81 -14.04 -16.65 17.39
N ASP A 82 -14.34 -17.81 16.83
CA ASP A 82 -15.29 -18.75 17.40
C ASP A 82 -14.92 -20.20 17.04
N LEU A 83 -14.57 -20.97 18.07
CA LEU A 83 -14.23 -22.39 17.98
C LEU A 83 -15.36 -23.25 17.37
N ASN A 84 -16.62 -22.83 17.46
CA ASN A 84 -17.76 -23.60 16.97
C ASN A 84 -17.99 -23.41 15.47
N THR A 85 -17.67 -22.23 14.94
CA THR A 85 -17.86 -21.90 13.52
C THR A 85 -16.58 -22.08 12.71
N GLY A 86 -15.42 -22.18 13.37
CA GLY A 86 -14.13 -22.25 12.69
C GLY A 86 -13.69 -20.92 12.06
N GLU A 87 -14.40 -19.83 12.39
CA GLU A 87 -14.07 -18.48 11.93
C GLU A 87 -12.75 -18.02 12.55
N ASN A 88 -11.81 -17.62 11.69
CA ASN A 88 -10.47 -17.22 12.14
C ASN A 88 -9.86 -16.13 11.27
N PHE A 89 -8.88 -15.45 11.84
CA PHE A 89 -7.90 -14.65 11.14
C PHE A 89 -6.55 -15.36 11.21
N SER A 90 -5.86 -15.52 10.09
CA SER A 90 -4.56 -16.18 10.03
C SER A 90 -3.54 -15.35 9.26
N LEU A 91 -2.30 -15.33 9.77
CA LEU A 91 -1.15 -14.71 9.15
C LEU A 91 -0.35 -15.76 8.41
N GLN A 92 -0.23 -15.58 7.09
CA GLN A 92 0.55 -16.46 6.23
C GLN A 92 1.56 -15.60 5.48
N GLY A 93 2.83 -15.68 5.88
CA GLY A 93 3.87 -14.79 5.37
C GLY A 93 3.57 -13.33 5.71
N ASN A 94 3.41 -12.49 4.68
CA ASN A 94 3.08 -11.07 4.83
C ASN A 94 1.61 -10.75 4.55
N GLN A 95 0.72 -11.71 4.75
CA GLN A 95 -0.69 -11.59 4.37
C GLN A 95 -1.59 -11.99 5.52
N LEU A 96 -2.62 -11.18 5.75
CA LEU A 96 -3.69 -11.48 6.69
C LEU A 96 -4.86 -12.08 5.92
N PHE A 97 -5.22 -13.30 6.28
CA PHE A 97 -6.38 -14.00 5.77
C PHE A 97 -7.50 -14.02 6.80
N TYR A 98 -8.72 -14.05 6.32
CA TYR A 98 -9.90 -14.33 7.10
C TYR A 98 -10.57 -15.57 6.53
N GLN A 99 -10.91 -16.52 7.40
CA GLN A 99 -11.68 -17.69 7.05
C GLN A 99 -13.10 -17.54 7.60
N ASP A 100 -14.09 -17.69 6.72
CA ASP A 100 -15.49 -17.67 7.10
C ASP A 100 -15.96 -19.02 7.70
N PRO A 101 -17.17 -19.08 8.28
CA PRO A 101 -17.74 -20.34 8.78
C PRO A 101 -17.97 -21.41 7.71
N ALA A 102 -17.96 -21.05 6.42
CA ALA A 102 -18.07 -22.00 5.30
C ALA A 102 -16.70 -22.56 4.87
N GLY A 103 -15.61 -22.12 5.50
CA GLY A 103 -14.24 -22.54 5.20
C GLY A 103 -13.62 -21.80 4.01
N VAL A 104 -14.25 -20.73 3.52
CA VAL A 104 -13.72 -19.89 2.44
C VAL A 104 -12.70 -18.92 3.04
N GLN A 105 -11.49 -18.92 2.48
CA GLN A 105 -10.44 -17.98 2.84
C GLN A 105 -10.46 -16.75 1.93
N GLU A 106 -10.37 -15.57 2.54
CA GLU A 106 -10.31 -14.29 1.87
C GLU A 106 -9.08 -13.52 2.32
N LEU A 107 -8.34 -12.94 1.38
CA LEU A 107 -7.24 -12.03 1.67
C LEU A 107 -7.81 -10.70 2.19
N VAL A 108 -7.39 -10.30 3.40
CA VAL A 108 -7.85 -9.07 4.06
C VAL A 108 -6.82 -7.96 3.94
N ILE A 109 -5.54 -8.27 4.14
CA ILE A 109 -4.43 -7.31 3.96
C ILE A 109 -3.28 -8.01 3.24
N GLU A 110 -2.67 -7.30 2.30
CA GLU A 110 -1.36 -7.63 1.73
C GLU A 110 -0.26 -6.74 2.34
N GLY A 111 0.90 -7.31 2.63
CA GLY A 111 2.07 -6.59 3.15
C GLY A 111 2.12 -6.43 4.66
N ASP A 112 1.33 -7.20 5.42
CA ASP A 112 1.42 -7.22 6.88
C ASP A 112 2.75 -7.86 7.32
N ALA A 113 3.66 -7.11 7.93
CA ALA A 113 4.99 -7.59 8.29
C ALA A 113 5.18 -7.86 9.78
N GLY A 114 4.13 -7.81 10.61
CA GLY A 114 4.36 -7.90 12.05
C GLY A 114 3.14 -7.89 12.96
N THR A 115 1.92 -8.09 12.46
CA THR A 115 0.79 -8.34 13.36
C THR A 115 1.07 -9.57 14.20
N GLN A 116 0.78 -9.48 15.50
CA GLN A 116 0.78 -10.62 16.42
C GLN A 116 -0.53 -10.60 17.17
N PHE A 117 -1.17 -11.76 17.23
CA PHE A 117 -2.41 -11.91 17.99
C PHE A 117 -2.10 -12.28 19.43
N ASN A 118 -2.79 -11.61 20.36
CA ASN A 118 -2.75 -11.95 21.77
C ASN A 118 -4.18 -11.87 22.33
N VAL A 119 -4.56 -12.88 23.10
CA VAL A 119 -5.85 -12.94 23.79
C VAL A 119 -5.56 -13.04 25.28
N THR A 120 -6.09 -12.11 26.06
CA THR A 120 -6.02 -12.18 27.52
C THR A 120 -7.35 -12.73 28.02
N PRO A 121 -7.38 -13.97 28.57
CA PRO A 121 -8.59 -14.51 29.16
C PRO A 121 -9.01 -13.61 30.33
N ASN A 122 -10.28 -13.20 30.34
CA ASN A 122 -10.84 -12.54 31.52
C ASN A 122 -11.14 -13.61 32.57
N ASN A 123 -10.10 -14.01 33.31
CA ASN A 123 -10.27 -14.82 34.51
C ASN A 123 -10.89 -13.88 35.57
N GLY A 124 -12.19 -14.03 35.80
CA GLY A 124 -12.95 -13.22 36.76
C GLY A 124 -12.35 -13.20 38.16
#